data_AF-A0A645ER56-F1
#
_entry.id   AF-A0A645ER56-F1
#
_cell.length_a   1.000
_cell.length_b   1.000
_cell.length_c   1.000
_cell.angle_alpha   90.00
_cell.angle_beta   90.00
_cell.angle_gamma   90.00
#
_symmetry.space_group_name_H-M   'P 1'
#
loop_
_entity.id
_entity.type
_entity.pdbx_description
1 polymer ?
#
loop_
_entity_poly.entity_id
_entity_poly.type
_entity_poly.pdbx_seq_one_letter_code
_entity_poly.pdbx_strand_id
1 'polypeptide(L)'
;MGGVLILFSIAVSTLLWFDLSNRFVWIVLLVTLGFGAIGWVDDWRKVVNKDPEGMRSGEKYFWQSVIGLLAALYLVFCISENSNAEVFALFVSWVQSGFSMDLPPKAGLMVPFFKEVSYPLRVLGFIVMTYLVIVGASNAVNLTDGLDGLAIMPVIMVGTALGIFAYVTGNATYARYLLFPSIPGTGELMVFCGAMAGAGLAFLWFNAHPAQVFMGDVGALALGAALGTIAVIVRQEIVLAVMGGIFVAEAISVMLQVTYFKYTKKRYGEGRRLLKMAPLHHHFEKSGWKETQVVIRFWIITMLLCLLGLSTLKLR
;
A
#
# COMPACT_ATOMS: atom_id res chain seq x y z
N MET A 1 12.65 -15.42 -7.85
CA MET A 1 11.42 -14.61 -7.65
C MET A 1 11.74 -13.18 -8.05
N GLY A 2 11.04 -12.61 -9.03
CA GLY A 2 11.34 -11.28 -9.59
C GLY A 2 11.23 -10.16 -8.57
N GLY A 3 10.35 -10.29 -7.58
CA GLY A 3 10.18 -9.32 -6.50
C GLY A 3 11.47 -9.02 -5.73
N VAL A 4 12.38 -9.99 -5.57
CA VAL A 4 13.68 -9.73 -4.91
C VAL A 4 14.52 -8.72 -5.67
N LEU A 5 14.54 -8.80 -7.01
CA LEU A 5 15.28 -7.87 -7.85
C LEU A 5 14.69 -6.45 -7.74
N ILE A 6 13.35 -6.35 -7.69
CA ILE A 6 12.66 -5.09 -7.45
C ILE A 6 13.08 -4.51 -6.10
N LEU A 7 12.98 -5.29 -5.02
CA LEU A 7 13.28 -4.82 -3.67
C LEU A 7 14.74 -4.44 -3.49
N PHE A 8 15.66 -5.21 -4.06
CA PHE A 8 17.08 -4.89 -4.05
C PHE A 8 17.35 -3.57 -4.77
N SER A 9 16.78 -3.39 -5.97
CA SER A 9 16.93 -2.15 -6.74
C SER A 9 16.35 -0.94 -6.01
N ILE A 10 15.17 -1.08 -5.39
CA ILE A 10 14.55 -0.03 -4.58
C ILE A 10 15.44 0.31 -3.38
N ALA A 11 15.88 -0.69 -2.62
CA ALA A 11 16.67 -0.47 -1.43
C ALA A 11 17.99 0.22 -1.74
N VAL A 12 18.76 -0.28 -2.72
CA VAL A 12 20.04 0.32 -3.11
C VAL A 12 19.83 1.75 -3.62
N SER A 13 18.89 1.96 -4.54
CA SER A 13 18.66 3.29 -5.13
C SER A 13 18.18 4.30 -4.09
N THR A 14 17.34 3.86 -3.15
CA THR A 14 16.88 4.71 -2.04
C THR A 14 18.05 5.07 -1.14
N LEU A 15 18.79 4.08 -0.64
CA LEU A 15 19.91 4.27 0.29
C LEU A 15 21.03 5.17 -0.25
N LEU A 16 21.20 5.20 -1.57
CA LEU A 16 22.19 6.07 -2.21
C LEU A 16 21.76 7.55 -2.21
N TRP A 17 20.47 7.85 -2.34
CA TRP A 17 19.99 9.21 -2.64
C TRP A 17 19.16 9.90 -1.57
N PHE A 18 18.61 9.17 -0.60
CA PHE A 18 17.84 9.82 0.47
C PHE A 18 18.74 10.32 1.61
N ASP A 19 18.28 11.32 2.34
CA ASP A 19 18.91 11.74 3.59
C ASP A 19 18.75 10.64 4.67
N LEU A 20 19.86 10.01 5.06
CA LEU A 20 19.88 8.92 6.05
C LEU A 20 19.33 9.31 7.43
N SER A 21 19.24 10.61 7.74
CA SER A 21 18.62 11.10 8.98
C SER A 21 17.08 11.03 8.95
N ASN A 22 16.49 10.82 7.76
CA ASN A 22 15.06 10.87 7.54
C ASN A 22 14.34 9.60 8.04
N ARG A 23 13.56 9.77 9.11
CA ARG A 23 12.79 8.67 9.73
C ARG A 23 11.71 8.07 8.83
N PHE A 24 11.12 8.85 7.92
CA PHE A 24 9.99 8.41 7.10
C PHE A 24 10.42 7.43 6.01
N VAL A 25 11.58 7.68 5.38
CA VAL A 25 12.12 6.74 4.40
C VAL A 25 12.52 5.42 5.08
N TRP A 26 13.12 5.47 6.27
CA TRP A 26 13.46 4.26 7.03
C TRP A 26 12.26 3.38 7.34
N ILE A 27 11.16 3.95 7.85
CA ILE A 27 9.98 3.13 8.16
C ILE A 27 9.36 2.53 6.89
N VAL A 28 9.30 3.29 5.79
CA VAL A 28 8.83 2.76 4.50
C VAL A 28 9.72 1.62 4.02
N LEU A 29 11.05 1.79 4.09
CA LEU A 29 12.00 0.77 3.68
C LEU A 29 11.90 -0.49 4.56
N LEU A 30 11.81 -0.34 5.88
CA LEU A 30 11.66 -1.45 6.83
C LEU A 30 10.34 -2.21 6.62
N VAL A 31 9.23 -1.51 6.42
CA VAL A 31 7.94 -2.15 6.12
C VAL A 31 8.00 -2.88 4.77
N THR A 32 8.56 -2.23 3.74
CA THR A 32 8.69 -2.83 2.40
C THR A 32 9.54 -4.11 2.46
N LEU A 33 10.73 -4.04 3.08
CA LEU A 33 11.62 -5.20 3.21
C LEU A 33 11.03 -6.28 4.13
N GLY A 34 10.31 -5.89 5.20
CA GLY A 34 9.65 -6.81 6.11
C GLY A 34 8.54 -7.62 5.44
N PHE A 35 7.65 -6.95 4.68
CA PHE A 35 6.64 -7.64 3.88
C PHE A 35 7.26 -8.46 2.74
N GLY A 36 8.36 -7.96 2.15
CA GLY A 36 9.15 -8.70 1.18
C GLY A 36 9.76 -9.98 1.74
N ALA A 37 10.23 -9.96 2.99
CA ALA A 37 10.74 -11.13 3.68
C ALA A 37 9.64 -12.17 3.94
N ILE A 38 8.42 -11.74 4.29
CA ILE A 38 7.26 -12.64 4.42
C ILE A 38 6.97 -13.30 3.06
N GLY A 39 6.92 -12.52 1.99
CA GLY A 39 6.70 -13.04 0.64
C GLY A 39 7.82 -13.97 0.17
N TRP A 40 9.06 -13.68 0.54
CA TRP A 40 10.22 -14.54 0.24
C TRP A 40 10.10 -15.88 0.94
N VAL A 41 9.76 -15.90 2.21
CA VAL A 41 9.55 -17.15 2.96
C VAL A 41 8.42 -17.97 2.36
N ASP A 42 7.32 -17.32 1.95
CA ASP A 42 6.19 -17.97 1.30
C ASP A 42 6.60 -18.64 -0.02
N ASP A 43 7.18 -17.87 -0.93
CA ASP A 43 7.59 -18.36 -2.24
C ASP A 43 8.74 -19.39 -2.14
N TRP A 44 9.63 -19.24 -1.16
CA TRP A 44 10.72 -20.19 -0.94
C TRP A 44 10.18 -21.54 -0.50
N ARG A 45 9.17 -21.57 0.39
CA ARG A 45 8.49 -22.80 0.78
C ARG A 45 7.76 -23.45 -0.39
N LYS A 46 7.09 -22.66 -1.25
CA LYS A 46 6.43 -23.19 -2.47
C LYS A 46 7.43 -23.92 -3.38
N VAL A 47 8.62 -23.35 -3.57
CA VAL A 47 9.67 -23.92 -4.44
C VAL A 47 10.36 -25.12 -3.80
N VAL A 48 10.79 -25.02 -2.54
CA VAL A 48 11.59 -26.08 -1.89
C VAL A 48 10.74 -27.27 -1.48
N ASN A 49 9.57 -27.03 -0.87
CA ASN A 49 8.72 -28.12 -0.40
C ASN A 49 7.84 -28.69 -1.51
N LYS A 50 7.85 -28.08 -2.71
CA LYS A 50 6.95 -28.42 -3.84
C LYS A 50 5.47 -28.44 -3.45
N ASP A 51 5.13 -27.67 -2.42
CA ASP A 51 3.76 -27.51 -1.94
C ASP A 51 3.15 -26.29 -2.61
N PRO A 52 2.14 -26.44 -3.48
CA PRO A 52 1.50 -25.33 -4.17
C PRO A 52 0.84 -24.33 -3.21
N GLU A 53 0.49 -24.75 -2.00
CA GLU A 53 -0.21 -23.89 -1.03
C GLU A 53 0.74 -22.93 -0.28
N GLY A 54 2.05 -23.22 -0.24
CA GLY A 54 3.04 -22.37 0.42
C GLY A 54 2.84 -22.25 1.93
N MET A 55 2.92 -21.01 2.45
CA MET A 55 2.68 -20.70 3.86
C MET A 55 1.18 -20.67 4.17
N ARG A 56 0.80 -21.26 5.32
CA ARG A 56 -0.58 -21.22 5.82
C ARG A 56 -1.07 -19.77 5.90
N SER A 57 -2.29 -19.51 5.41
CA SER A 57 -2.84 -18.14 5.37
C SER A 57 -2.86 -17.45 6.73
N GLY A 58 -3.07 -18.20 7.82
CA GLY A 58 -3.01 -17.66 9.19
C GLY A 58 -1.61 -17.25 9.66
N GLU A 59 -0.56 -18.00 9.28
CA GLU A 59 0.84 -17.66 9.59
C GLU A 59 1.26 -16.41 8.81
N LYS A 60 0.90 -16.36 7.53
CA LYS A 60 1.18 -15.22 6.66
C LYS A 60 0.52 -13.95 7.18
N TYR A 61 -0.77 -14.03 7.50
CA TYR A 61 -1.51 -12.89 8.05
C TYR A 61 -0.95 -12.48 9.42
N PHE A 62 -0.57 -13.41 10.28
CA PHE A 62 0.04 -13.11 11.58
C PHE A 62 1.29 -12.23 11.43
N TRP A 63 2.23 -12.61 10.56
CA TRP A 63 3.44 -11.81 10.36
C TRP A 63 3.16 -10.44 9.72
N GLN A 64 2.24 -10.38 8.75
CA GLN A 64 1.78 -9.09 8.20
C GLN A 64 1.18 -8.22 9.29
N SER A 65 0.41 -8.81 10.21
CA SER A 65 -0.21 -8.10 11.32
C SER A 65 0.82 -7.56 12.31
N VAL A 66 1.85 -8.35 12.64
CA VAL A 66 2.94 -7.92 13.54
C VAL A 66 3.66 -6.72 12.94
N ILE A 67 4.10 -6.81 11.68
CA ILE A 67 4.81 -5.69 11.01
C ILE A 67 3.89 -4.48 10.86
N GLY A 68 2.64 -4.69 10.43
CA GLY A 68 1.65 -3.62 10.26
C GLY A 68 1.32 -2.89 11.56
N LEU A 69 1.16 -3.60 12.68
CA LEU A 69 0.91 -2.99 13.99
C LEU A 69 2.13 -2.25 14.53
N LEU A 70 3.34 -2.80 14.38
CA LEU A 70 4.57 -2.11 14.78
C LEU A 70 4.77 -0.83 13.96
N ALA A 71 4.52 -0.88 12.65
CA ALA A 71 4.55 0.30 11.80
C ALA A 71 3.49 1.34 12.20
N ALA A 72 2.26 0.89 12.47
CA ALA A 72 1.17 1.77 12.91
C ALA A 72 1.49 2.47 14.24
N LEU A 73 2.03 1.73 15.21
CA LEU A 73 2.48 2.26 16.49
C LEU A 73 3.58 3.30 16.27
N TYR A 74 4.61 2.99 15.48
CA TYR A 74 5.71 3.93 15.21
C TYR A 74 5.25 5.20 14.49
N LEU A 75 4.38 5.06 13.48
CA LEU A 75 3.89 6.17 12.67
C LEU A 75 3.03 7.16 13.47
N VAL A 76 2.27 6.70 14.46
CA VAL A 76 1.43 7.61 15.26
C VAL A 76 2.27 8.64 15.99
N PHE A 77 3.45 8.26 16.49
CA PHE A 77 4.37 9.16 17.17
C PHE A 77 5.21 9.96 16.18
N CYS A 78 5.64 9.34 15.07
CA CYS A 78 6.49 10.01 14.08
C CYS A 78 5.81 11.15 13.32
N ILE A 79 4.51 11.05 13.07
CA ILE A 79 3.75 12.08 12.36
C ILE A 79 3.41 13.25 13.29
N SER A 80 3.32 13.01 14.60
CA SER A 80 2.97 14.04 15.57
C SER A 80 4.11 15.02 15.87
N GLU A 81 5.37 14.58 15.76
CA GLU A 81 6.53 15.33 16.25
C GLU A 81 7.63 15.53 15.21
N ASN A 82 8.38 16.63 15.34
CA ASN A 82 9.40 17.03 14.36
C ASN A 82 10.78 16.42 14.65
N SER A 83 11.08 16.02 15.90
CA SER A 83 12.39 15.44 16.29
C SER A 83 12.29 13.98 16.75
N ASN A 84 13.34 13.18 16.49
CA ASN A 84 13.41 11.78 16.95
C ASN A 84 13.36 11.69 18.48
N ALA A 85 13.93 12.67 19.18
CA ALA A 85 13.92 12.75 20.64
C ALA A 85 12.50 13.02 21.18
N GLU A 86 11.76 13.90 20.51
CA GLU A 86 10.37 14.23 20.87
C GLU A 86 9.43 13.04 20.62
N VAL A 87 9.63 12.30 19.51
CA VAL A 87 8.90 11.04 19.24
C VAL A 87 9.06 10.06 20.41
N PHE A 88 10.29 9.87 20.90
CA PHE A 88 10.53 8.98 22.03
C PHE A 88 9.91 9.52 23.34
N ALA A 89 10.02 10.82 23.59
CA ALA A 89 9.40 11.45 24.75
C ALA A 89 7.88 11.31 24.75
N LEU A 90 7.23 11.45 23.57
CA LEU A 90 5.79 11.30 23.42
C LEU A 90 5.33 9.85 23.62
N PHE A 91 6.15 8.88 23.19
CA PHE A 91 5.90 7.48 23.46
C PHE A 91 5.95 7.17 24.96
N VAL A 92 7.02 7.62 25.65
CA VAL A 92 7.18 7.40 27.10
C VAL A 92 6.03 8.05 27.88
N SER A 93 5.64 9.27 27.51
CA SER A 93 4.54 9.97 28.17
C SER A 93 3.19 9.29 27.92
N TRP A 94 2.94 8.77 26.72
CA TRP A 94 1.73 7.98 26.40
C TRP A 94 1.64 6.69 27.23
N VAL A 95 2.75 6.00 27.45
CA VAL A 95 2.79 4.82 28.32
C VAL A 95 2.53 5.21 29.78
N GLN A 96 3.15 6.29 30.26
CA GLN A 96 2.97 6.78 31.63
C GLN A 96 1.54 7.28 31.90
N SER A 97 0.85 7.80 30.90
CA SER A 97 -0.54 8.26 31.03
C SER A 97 -1.58 7.13 31.05
N GLY A 98 -1.15 5.87 31.02
CA GLY A 98 -2.05 4.72 30.96
C GLY A 98 -2.80 4.64 29.63
N PHE A 99 -2.14 5.01 28.52
CA PHE A 99 -2.68 4.95 27.15
C PHE A 99 -3.84 5.91 26.85
N SER A 100 -4.01 6.98 27.64
CA SER A 100 -5.19 7.85 27.60
C SER A 100 -5.00 9.17 26.82
N MET A 101 -3.88 9.36 26.09
CA MET A 101 -3.66 10.63 25.39
C MET A 101 -4.58 10.84 24.20
N ASP A 102 -5.19 12.02 24.15
CA ASP A 102 -5.67 12.60 22.91
C ASP A 102 -4.46 13.03 22.07
N LEU A 103 -4.37 12.55 20.83
CA LEU A 103 -3.30 12.93 19.91
C LEU A 103 -3.37 14.43 19.62
N PRO A 104 -2.23 15.09 19.33
CA PRO A 104 -2.25 16.45 18.83
C PRO A 104 -3.12 16.53 17.54
N PRO A 105 -3.81 17.65 17.30
CA PRO A 105 -4.85 17.81 16.26
C PRO A 105 -4.38 17.55 14.81
N LYS A 106 -3.09 17.33 14.58
CA LYS A 106 -2.51 16.98 13.27
C LYS A 106 -2.78 15.52 12.84
N ALA A 107 -3.36 14.68 13.70
CA ALA A 107 -3.56 13.26 13.43
C ALA A 107 -4.98 12.88 12.93
N GLY A 108 -5.85 13.84 12.62
CA GLY A 108 -7.20 13.56 12.11
C GLY A 108 -7.25 12.97 10.69
N LEU A 109 -8.15 12.01 10.44
CA LEU A 109 -8.37 11.47 9.10
C LEU A 109 -8.89 12.57 8.17
N MET A 110 -8.19 12.78 7.06
CA MET A 110 -8.54 13.84 6.10
C MET A 110 -9.54 13.32 5.09
N VAL A 111 -10.69 14.01 4.99
CA VAL A 111 -11.66 13.73 3.94
C VAL A 111 -11.25 14.50 2.68
N PRO A 112 -11.01 13.84 1.54
CA PRO A 112 -10.70 14.56 0.30
C PRO A 112 -11.87 15.47 -0.09
N PHE A 113 -11.58 16.58 -0.76
CA PHE A 113 -12.55 17.60 -1.22
C PHE A 113 -13.21 18.46 -0.12
N PHE A 114 -12.89 18.26 1.16
CA PHE A 114 -13.39 19.10 2.26
C PHE A 114 -12.22 19.63 3.12
N LYS A 115 -12.02 20.96 3.16
CA LYS A 115 -10.90 21.59 3.91
C LYS A 115 -10.99 21.45 5.43
N GLU A 116 -12.20 21.48 5.97
CA GLU A 116 -12.42 21.61 7.42
C GLU A 116 -12.89 20.30 8.07
N VAL A 117 -13.26 19.29 7.27
CA VAL A 117 -13.71 18.00 7.78
C VAL A 117 -12.50 17.09 8.01
N SER A 118 -11.98 17.14 9.23
CA SER A 118 -11.05 16.13 9.72
C SER A 118 -11.70 15.35 10.86
N TYR A 119 -11.72 14.02 10.76
CA TYR A 119 -12.22 13.19 11.86
C TYR A 119 -11.10 12.99 12.88
N PRO A 120 -11.23 13.50 14.13
CA PRO A 120 -10.20 13.33 15.14
C PRO A 120 -10.12 11.85 15.52
N LEU A 121 -9.06 11.19 15.07
CA LEU A 121 -8.77 9.82 15.48
C LEU A 121 -7.96 9.88 16.78
N ARG A 122 -8.46 9.19 17.82
CA ARG A 122 -7.63 8.85 18.99
C ARG A 122 -6.49 7.91 18.56
N VAL A 123 -5.48 7.74 19.41
CA VAL A 123 -4.33 6.85 19.16
C VAL A 123 -4.75 5.49 18.61
N LEU A 124 -5.71 4.84 19.27
CA LEU A 124 -6.22 3.53 18.83
C LEU A 124 -6.89 3.58 17.45
N GLY A 125 -7.66 4.63 17.16
CA GLY A 125 -8.30 4.80 15.86
C GLY A 125 -7.29 4.97 14.74
N PHE A 126 -6.22 5.74 14.98
CA PHE A 126 -5.12 5.86 14.03
C PHE A 126 -4.41 4.52 13.82
N ILE A 127 -4.07 3.81 14.90
CA ILE A 127 -3.38 2.51 14.81
C ILE A 127 -4.20 1.51 13.97
N VAL A 128 -5.50 1.39 14.25
CA VAL A 128 -6.39 0.47 13.52
C VAL A 128 -6.49 0.89 12.05
N MET A 129 -6.66 2.17 11.77
CA MET A 129 -6.71 2.67 10.39
C MET A 129 -5.40 2.39 9.64
N THR A 130 -4.25 2.74 10.21
CA THR A 130 -2.94 2.52 9.60
C THR A 130 -2.68 1.04 9.35
N TYR A 131 -3.02 0.19 10.31
CA TYR A 131 -2.97 -1.25 10.17
C TYR A 131 -3.80 -1.72 8.96
N LEU A 132 -5.07 -1.28 8.87
CA LEU A 132 -5.97 -1.66 7.78
C LEU A 132 -5.46 -1.17 6.42
N VAL A 133 -4.90 0.05 6.36
CA VAL A 133 -4.36 0.62 5.13
C VAL A 133 -3.11 -0.15 4.67
N ILE A 134 -2.15 -0.41 5.55
CA ILE A 134 -0.89 -1.10 5.19
C ILE A 134 -1.17 -2.56 4.82
N VAL A 135 -1.82 -3.32 5.71
CA VAL A 135 -2.09 -4.76 5.49
C VAL A 135 -3.11 -4.94 4.37
N GLY A 136 -4.12 -4.07 4.29
CA GLY A 136 -5.12 -4.08 3.22
C GLY A 136 -4.51 -3.80 1.86
N ALA A 137 -3.69 -2.75 1.72
CA ALA A 137 -3.01 -2.45 0.46
C ALA A 137 -2.05 -3.57 0.03
N SER A 138 -1.30 -4.14 0.97
CA SER A 138 -0.41 -5.28 0.72
C SER A 138 -1.16 -6.48 0.11
N ASN A 139 -2.27 -6.88 0.74
CA ASN A 139 -3.08 -7.99 0.22
C ASN A 139 -3.84 -7.64 -1.05
N ALA A 140 -4.27 -6.39 -1.23
CA ALA A 140 -4.97 -5.95 -2.43
C ALA A 140 -4.04 -6.00 -3.67
N VAL A 141 -2.79 -5.55 -3.54
CA VAL A 141 -1.79 -5.69 -4.61
C VAL A 141 -1.48 -7.16 -4.88
N ASN A 142 -1.32 -7.98 -3.83
CA ASN A 142 -1.10 -9.43 -3.98
C ASN A 142 -2.23 -10.15 -4.72
N LEU A 143 -3.49 -9.80 -4.44
CA LEU A 143 -4.64 -10.35 -5.16
C LEU A 143 -4.73 -9.89 -6.63
N THR A 144 -4.06 -8.78 -6.97
CA THR A 144 -4.08 -8.21 -8.33
C THR A 144 -2.93 -8.78 -9.19
N ASP A 145 -1.90 -9.36 -8.59
CA ASP A 145 -0.73 -9.94 -9.29
C ASP A 145 -1.05 -11.34 -9.86
N GLY A 146 -2.08 -11.42 -10.70
CA GLY A 146 -2.57 -12.66 -11.32
C GLY A 146 -2.37 -12.76 -12.83
N LEU A 147 -1.95 -11.67 -13.49
CA LEU A 147 -1.69 -11.60 -14.94
C LEU A 147 -0.43 -10.78 -15.22
N ASP A 148 0.18 -11.03 -16.37
CA ASP A 148 1.45 -10.41 -16.80
C ASP A 148 1.33 -8.88 -16.89
N GLY A 149 2.09 -8.15 -16.05
CA GLY A 149 2.10 -6.69 -16.01
C GLY A 149 0.87 -6.05 -15.35
N LEU A 150 -0.08 -6.84 -14.84
CA LEU A 150 -1.34 -6.31 -14.30
C LEU A 150 -1.13 -5.46 -13.04
N ALA A 151 -0.31 -5.91 -12.10
CA ALA A 151 -0.12 -5.25 -10.81
C ALA A 151 0.96 -4.14 -10.86
N ILE A 152 2.08 -4.36 -11.55
CA ILE A 152 3.25 -3.48 -11.41
C ILE A 152 3.00 -2.06 -11.96
N MET A 153 2.36 -1.91 -13.12
CA MET A 153 2.15 -0.58 -13.70
C MET A 153 1.20 0.27 -12.85
N PRO A 154 0.06 -0.26 -12.33
CA PRO A 154 -0.72 0.43 -11.31
C PRO A 154 0.10 0.81 -10.06
N VAL A 155 1.00 -0.06 -9.56
CA VAL A 155 1.88 0.29 -8.43
C VAL A 155 2.75 1.51 -8.76
N ILE A 156 3.36 1.53 -9.95
CA ILE A 156 4.22 2.64 -10.40
C ILE A 156 3.42 3.94 -10.46
N MET A 157 2.23 3.92 -11.06
CA MET A 157 1.38 5.11 -11.21
C MET A 157 0.94 5.66 -9.85
N VAL A 158 0.41 4.79 -8.98
CA VAL A 158 -0.07 5.19 -7.63
C VAL A 158 1.09 5.64 -6.75
N GLY A 159 2.22 4.94 -6.80
CA GLY A 159 3.42 5.28 -6.05
C GLY A 159 4.03 6.62 -6.47
N THR A 160 4.08 6.88 -7.77
CA THR A 160 4.54 8.17 -8.30
C THR A 160 3.60 9.30 -7.88
N ALA A 161 2.28 9.08 -7.96
CA ALA A 161 1.29 10.07 -7.51
C ALA A 161 1.43 10.36 -6.00
N LEU A 162 1.62 9.33 -5.16
CA LEU A 162 1.92 9.51 -3.74
C LEU A 162 3.25 10.23 -3.50
N GLY A 163 4.26 10.02 -4.35
CA GLY A 163 5.52 10.79 -4.33
C GLY A 163 5.31 12.28 -4.56
N ILE A 164 4.37 12.66 -5.44
CA ILE A 164 3.98 14.07 -5.62
C ILE A 164 3.34 14.63 -4.35
N PHE A 165 2.44 13.89 -3.70
CA PHE A 165 1.86 14.30 -2.41
C PHE A 165 2.94 14.42 -1.32
N ALA A 166 3.89 13.50 -1.28
CA ALA A 166 5.02 13.55 -0.35
C ALA A 166 5.86 14.83 -0.55
N TYR A 167 6.17 15.18 -1.80
CA TYR A 167 6.90 16.39 -2.12
C TYR A 167 6.15 17.67 -1.75
N VAL A 168 4.83 17.72 -2.00
CA VAL A 168 3.97 18.85 -1.65
C VAL A 168 3.87 19.03 -0.13
N THR A 169 3.61 17.95 0.61
CA THR A 169 3.47 17.99 2.09
C THR A 169 4.78 18.28 2.80
N GLY A 170 5.91 17.88 2.20
CA GLY A 170 7.25 18.14 2.73
C GLY A 170 7.76 19.56 2.49
N ASN A 171 7.16 20.31 1.56
CA ASN A 171 7.56 21.69 1.25
C ASN A 171 6.62 22.71 1.91
N ALA A 172 7.15 23.53 2.82
CA ALA A 172 6.35 24.49 3.58
C ALA A 172 5.59 25.51 2.70
N THR A 173 6.17 25.90 1.56
CA THR A 173 5.55 26.86 0.61
C THR A 173 4.35 26.22 -0.10
N TYR A 174 4.53 25.02 -0.65
CA TYR A 174 3.46 24.32 -1.36
C TYR A 174 2.36 23.85 -0.40
N ALA A 175 2.73 23.34 0.77
CA ALA A 175 1.77 22.94 1.80
C ALA A 175 0.90 24.12 2.22
N ARG A 176 1.47 25.31 2.45
CA ARG A 176 0.70 26.52 2.78
C ARG A 176 -0.20 26.97 1.61
N TYR A 177 0.30 26.96 0.38
CA TYR A 177 -0.46 27.40 -0.80
C TYR A 177 -1.68 26.48 -1.08
N LEU A 178 -1.48 25.17 -0.94
CA LEU A 178 -2.51 24.16 -1.22
C LEU A 178 -3.32 23.75 0.03
N LEU A 179 -3.06 24.39 1.18
CA LEU A 179 -3.73 24.13 2.46
C LEU A 179 -3.56 22.67 2.94
N PHE A 180 -2.38 22.10 2.73
CA PHE A 180 -1.99 20.80 3.29
C PHE A 180 -1.29 20.96 4.65
N PRO A 181 -1.40 19.96 5.54
CA PRO A 181 -0.54 19.89 6.71
C PRO A 181 0.92 19.80 6.25
N SER A 182 1.77 20.69 6.76
CA SER A 182 3.20 20.56 6.53
C SER A 182 3.77 19.49 7.45
N ILE A 183 4.38 18.47 6.86
CA ILE A 183 5.04 17.37 7.56
C ILE A 183 6.52 17.37 7.12
N PRO A 184 7.41 18.03 7.88
CA PRO A 184 8.81 18.16 7.50
C PRO A 184 9.47 16.79 7.30
N GLY A 185 10.24 16.65 6.21
CA GLY A 185 10.94 15.41 5.88
C GLY A 185 10.14 14.42 5.01
N THR A 186 8.83 14.59 4.79
CA THR A 186 8.11 13.67 3.88
C THR A 186 8.57 13.80 2.43
N GLY A 187 9.17 14.93 2.04
CA GLY A 187 9.70 15.14 0.69
C GLY A 187 10.73 14.09 0.25
N GLU A 188 11.50 13.53 1.19
CA GLU A 188 12.47 12.45 0.91
C GLU A 188 11.81 11.16 0.42
N LEU A 189 10.52 10.95 0.73
CA LEU A 189 9.77 9.81 0.20
C LEU A 189 9.62 9.86 -1.33
N MET A 190 9.78 11.03 -1.96
CA MET A 190 9.83 11.13 -3.41
C MET A 190 11.02 10.35 -3.99
N VAL A 191 12.15 10.28 -3.28
CA VAL A 191 13.31 9.47 -3.68
C VAL A 191 12.94 7.99 -3.68
N PHE A 192 12.29 7.51 -2.62
CA PHE A 192 11.79 6.12 -2.54
C PHE A 192 10.77 5.84 -3.66
N CYS A 193 9.81 6.74 -3.90
CA CYS A 193 8.84 6.59 -4.98
C CYS A 193 9.49 6.56 -6.36
N GLY A 194 10.50 7.40 -6.60
CA GLY A 194 11.29 7.39 -7.83
C GLY A 194 12.05 6.09 -8.03
N ALA A 195 12.68 5.56 -6.97
CA ALA A 195 13.34 4.26 -6.98
C ALA A 195 12.34 3.13 -7.28
N MET A 196 11.16 3.15 -6.67
CA MET A 196 10.07 2.19 -6.93
C MET A 196 9.55 2.28 -8.36
N ALA A 197 9.39 3.49 -8.91
CA ALA A 197 8.99 3.68 -10.29
C ALA A 197 10.04 3.12 -11.26
N GLY A 198 11.32 3.44 -11.05
CA GLY A 198 12.43 2.95 -11.88
C GLY A 198 12.56 1.43 -11.83
N ALA A 199 12.58 0.84 -10.63
CA ALA A 199 12.65 -0.60 -10.45
C ALA A 199 11.41 -1.32 -11.03
N GLY A 200 10.23 -0.71 -10.88
CA GLY A 200 8.99 -1.23 -11.43
C GLY A 200 8.97 -1.21 -12.96
N LEU A 201 9.43 -0.13 -13.59
CA LEU A 201 9.54 -0.04 -15.06
C LEU A 201 10.55 -1.05 -15.61
N ALA A 202 11.69 -1.20 -14.94
CA ALA A 202 12.69 -2.21 -15.29
C ALA A 202 12.12 -3.63 -15.14
N PHE A 203 11.33 -3.90 -14.10
CA PHE A 203 10.65 -5.19 -13.95
C PHE A 203 9.58 -5.40 -15.03
N LEU A 204 8.78 -4.38 -15.33
CA LEU A 204 7.74 -4.45 -16.37
C LEU A 204 8.34 -4.80 -17.74
N TRP A 205 9.58 -4.39 -18.03
CA TRP A 205 10.27 -4.80 -19.25
C TRP A 205 10.36 -6.33 -19.42
N PHE A 206 10.54 -7.06 -18.32
CA PHE A 206 10.65 -8.53 -18.32
C PHE A 206 9.33 -9.23 -17.96
N ASN A 207 8.37 -8.50 -17.40
CA ASN A 207 7.08 -9.03 -16.95
C ASN A 207 5.93 -8.74 -17.93
N ALA A 208 6.10 -7.82 -18.88
CA ALA A 208 5.11 -7.58 -19.92
C ALA A 208 4.85 -8.84 -20.74
N HIS A 209 3.59 -9.12 -21.05
CA HIS A 209 3.19 -10.35 -21.71
C HIS A 209 3.93 -10.55 -23.05
N PRO A 210 4.55 -11.73 -23.30
CA PRO A 210 4.63 -12.88 -22.40
C PRO A 210 5.73 -12.74 -21.33
N ALA A 211 5.40 -12.94 -20.05
CA ALA A 211 6.35 -12.74 -18.95
C ALA A 211 7.53 -13.72 -18.94
N GLN A 212 8.72 -13.17 -18.72
CA GLN A 212 9.96 -13.91 -18.48
C GLN A 212 10.26 -14.04 -16.98
N VAL A 213 9.78 -13.07 -16.20
CA VAL A 213 9.98 -12.99 -14.75
C VAL A 213 8.65 -12.69 -14.06
N PHE A 214 8.29 -13.53 -13.09
CA PHE A 214 7.13 -13.32 -12.23
C PHE A 214 7.50 -12.55 -10.96
N MET A 215 6.60 -11.67 -10.51
CA MET A 215 6.84 -10.84 -9.33
C MET A 215 6.89 -11.71 -8.07
N GLY A 216 5.89 -12.57 -7.90
CA GLY A 216 5.73 -13.42 -6.71
C GLY A 216 5.30 -12.62 -5.49
N ASP A 217 5.00 -13.32 -4.41
CA ASP A 217 4.51 -12.74 -3.17
C ASP A 217 5.52 -11.78 -2.53
N VAL A 218 6.83 -11.98 -2.81
CA VAL A 218 7.90 -11.04 -2.42
C VAL A 218 7.58 -9.62 -2.87
N GLY A 219 7.30 -9.44 -4.16
CA GLY A 219 7.12 -8.11 -4.75
C GLY A 219 5.75 -7.56 -4.42
N ALA A 220 4.70 -8.36 -4.59
CA ALA A 220 3.34 -7.86 -4.47
C ALA A 220 3.00 -7.43 -3.04
N LEU A 221 3.39 -8.21 -2.03
CA LEU A 221 3.17 -7.85 -0.62
C LEU A 221 3.96 -6.61 -0.21
N ALA A 222 5.23 -6.54 -0.62
CA ALA A 222 6.12 -5.46 -0.26
C ALA A 222 5.68 -4.13 -0.89
N LEU A 223 5.38 -4.13 -2.19
CA LEU A 223 4.97 -2.92 -2.91
C LEU A 223 3.62 -2.41 -2.40
N GLY A 224 2.64 -3.28 -2.14
CA GLY A 224 1.37 -2.86 -1.55
C GLY A 224 1.53 -2.28 -0.14
N ALA A 225 2.39 -2.87 0.70
CA ALA A 225 2.68 -2.34 2.03
C ALA A 225 3.41 -0.98 1.96
N ALA A 226 4.31 -0.81 0.99
CA ALA A 226 4.99 0.46 0.74
C ALA A 226 4.00 1.57 0.38
N LEU A 227 3.08 1.32 -0.57
CA LEU A 227 2.03 2.28 -0.95
C LEU A 227 1.16 2.66 0.25
N GLY A 228 0.72 1.68 1.04
CA GLY A 228 -0.06 1.91 2.25
C GLY A 228 0.67 2.78 3.27
N THR A 229 1.96 2.50 3.49
CA THR A 229 2.79 3.22 4.47
C THR A 229 3.01 4.67 4.03
N ILE A 230 3.34 4.90 2.75
CA ILE A 230 3.53 6.24 2.20
C ILE A 230 2.22 7.03 2.30
N ALA A 231 1.09 6.44 1.92
CA ALA A 231 -0.21 7.09 1.98
C ALA A 231 -0.58 7.56 3.40
N VAL A 232 -0.27 6.75 4.42
CA VAL A 232 -0.47 7.14 5.82
C VAL A 232 0.46 8.28 6.22
N ILE A 233 1.73 8.25 5.81
CA ILE A 233 2.67 9.33 6.13
C ILE A 233 2.23 10.66 5.50
N VAL A 234 1.76 10.64 4.24
CA VAL A 234 1.32 11.85 3.53
C VAL A 234 -0.14 12.23 3.79
N ARG A 235 -0.83 11.53 4.69
CA ARG A 235 -2.25 11.76 5.07
C ARG A 235 -3.22 11.66 3.88
N GLN A 236 -2.93 10.74 2.96
CA GLN A 236 -3.69 10.48 1.74
C GLN A 236 -4.26 9.04 1.72
N GLU A 237 -4.79 8.57 2.84
CA GLU A 237 -5.31 7.21 2.99
C GLU A 237 -6.53 6.96 2.08
N ILE A 238 -7.49 7.89 2.08
CA ILE A 238 -8.68 7.81 1.22
C ILE A 238 -8.30 8.00 -0.25
N VAL A 239 -7.36 8.92 -0.52
CA VAL A 239 -6.90 9.17 -1.89
C VAL A 239 -6.13 7.96 -2.43
N LEU A 240 -5.40 7.21 -1.60
CA LEU A 240 -4.84 5.91 -1.98
C LEU A 240 -5.93 4.93 -2.39
N ALA A 241 -7.04 4.83 -1.66
CA ALA A 241 -8.15 3.96 -2.05
C ALA A 241 -8.78 4.36 -3.39
N VAL A 242 -8.81 5.67 -3.70
CA VAL A 242 -9.26 6.19 -5.01
C VAL A 242 -8.25 5.86 -6.11
N MET A 243 -6.98 6.26 -5.95
CA MET A 243 -5.93 6.06 -6.97
C MET A 243 -5.65 4.57 -7.20
N GLY A 244 -5.63 3.78 -6.13
CA GLY A 244 -5.54 2.32 -6.13
C GLY A 244 -6.88 1.62 -6.32
N GLY A 245 -7.88 2.29 -6.91
CA GLY A 245 -9.25 1.75 -7.03
C GLY A 245 -9.33 0.41 -7.74
N ILE A 246 -8.40 0.09 -8.65
CA ILE A 246 -8.28 -1.26 -9.23
C ILE A 246 -7.91 -2.30 -8.17
N PHE A 247 -6.90 -2.04 -7.33
CA PHE A 247 -6.53 -2.94 -6.22
C PHE A 247 -7.69 -3.14 -5.25
N VAL A 248 -8.40 -2.04 -4.94
CA VAL A 248 -9.58 -2.07 -4.07
C VAL A 248 -10.70 -2.90 -4.69
N ALA A 249 -11.00 -2.68 -5.98
CA ALA A 249 -12.02 -3.44 -6.70
C ALA A 249 -11.69 -4.93 -6.76
N GLU A 250 -10.42 -5.28 -7.02
CA GLU A 250 -9.93 -6.65 -7.00
C GLU A 250 -10.13 -7.31 -5.64
N ALA A 251 -9.69 -6.65 -4.56
CA ALA A 251 -9.86 -7.15 -3.20
C ALA A 251 -11.32 -7.31 -2.80
N ILE A 252 -12.17 -6.30 -3.08
CA ILE A 252 -13.61 -6.35 -2.79
C ILE A 252 -14.28 -7.47 -3.57
N SER A 253 -13.88 -7.71 -4.82
CA SER A 253 -14.45 -8.78 -5.64
C SER A 253 -14.24 -10.17 -5.02
N VAL A 254 -13.05 -10.41 -4.45
CA VAL A 254 -12.72 -11.65 -3.75
C VAL A 254 -13.53 -11.76 -2.46
N MET A 255 -13.59 -10.69 -1.66
CA MET A 255 -14.35 -10.68 -0.41
C MET A 255 -15.84 -10.94 -0.65
N LEU A 256 -16.45 -10.28 -1.63
CA LEU A 256 -17.85 -10.47 -2.00
C LEU A 256 -18.11 -11.88 -2.52
N GLN A 257 -17.25 -12.39 -3.41
CA GLN A 257 -17.36 -13.74 -3.94
C GLN A 257 -17.32 -14.80 -2.84
N VAL A 258 -16.32 -14.74 -1.95
CA VAL A 258 -16.14 -15.72 -0.86
C VAL A 258 -17.29 -15.62 0.15
N THR A 259 -17.70 -14.40 0.52
CA THR A 259 -18.80 -14.16 1.46
C THR A 259 -20.12 -14.70 0.90
N TYR A 260 -20.41 -14.40 -0.37
CA TYR A 260 -21.63 -14.86 -1.05
C TYR A 260 -21.66 -16.38 -1.21
N PHE A 261 -20.52 -17.00 -1.57
CA PHE A 261 -20.42 -18.45 -1.70
C PHE A 261 -20.67 -19.16 -0.36
N LYS A 262 -20.06 -18.66 0.73
CA LYS A 262 -20.27 -19.21 2.09
C LYS A 262 -21.71 -19.00 2.55
N TYR A 263 -22.27 -17.81 2.31
CA TYR A 263 -23.64 -17.49 2.68
C TYR A 263 -24.67 -18.37 1.98
N THR A 264 -24.54 -18.52 0.65
CA THR A 264 -25.48 -19.32 -0.14
C THR A 264 -25.37 -20.81 0.17
N LYS A 265 -24.16 -21.32 0.40
CA LYS A 265 -23.95 -22.70 0.89
C LYS A 265 -24.63 -22.93 2.24
N LYS A 266 -24.55 -21.97 3.17
CA LYS A 266 -25.20 -22.06 4.48
C LYS A 266 -26.73 -21.95 4.39
N ARG A 267 -27.27 -21.10 3.50
CA ARG A 267 -28.71 -20.80 3.42
C ARG A 267 -29.48 -21.75 2.50
N TYR A 268 -28.88 -22.17 1.40
CA TYR A 268 -29.55 -22.91 0.31
C TYR A 268 -28.92 -24.29 0.06
N GLY A 269 -27.93 -24.73 0.85
CA GLY A 269 -27.24 -26.01 0.68
C GLY A 269 -26.16 -26.02 -0.41
N GLU A 270 -26.25 -25.12 -1.39
CA GLU A 270 -25.32 -25.01 -2.51
C GLU A 270 -24.62 -23.65 -2.56
N GLY A 271 -23.30 -23.67 -2.83
CA GLY A 271 -22.51 -22.46 -2.98
C GLY A 271 -22.69 -21.86 -4.37
N ARG A 272 -23.27 -20.66 -4.43
CA ARG A 272 -23.45 -19.90 -5.68
C ARG A 272 -22.35 -18.86 -5.83
N ARG A 273 -21.97 -18.55 -7.07
CA ARG A 273 -20.92 -17.58 -7.42
C ARG A 273 -21.53 -16.30 -7.98
N LEU A 274 -21.00 -15.15 -7.56
CA LEU A 274 -21.38 -13.81 -8.05
C LEU A 274 -20.67 -13.51 -9.37
N LEU A 275 -19.36 -13.75 -9.40
CA LEU A 275 -18.50 -13.64 -10.57
C LEU A 275 -18.19 -15.04 -11.11
N LYS A 276 -18.00 -15.14 -12.44
CA LYS A 276 -17.50 -16.37 -13.09
C LYS A 276 -16.26 -16.95 -12.40
N MET A 277 -15.31 -16.09 -12.07
CA MET A 277 -14.13 -16.37 -11.25
C MET A 277 -13.74 -15.06 -10.54
N ALA A 278 -13.24 -15.16 -9.31
CA ALA A 278 -12.61 -14.03 -8.62
C ALA A 278 -11.10 -14.28 -8.60
N PRO A 279 -10.25 -13.26 -8.73
CA PRO A 279 -10.56 -11.81 -8.75
C PRO A 279 -11.18 -11.29 -10.08
N LEU A 280 -11.44 -9.98 -10.20
CA LEU A 280 -12.12 -9.34 -11.36
C LEU A 280 -11.41 -9.60 -12.69
N HIS A 281 -10.09 -9.57 -12.75
CA HIS A 281 -9.38 -9.83 -14.00
C HIS A 281 -9.74 -11.22 -14.58
N HIS A 282 -9.80 -12.27 -13.75
CA HIS A 282 -10.24 -13.59 -14.20
C HIS A 282 -11.71 -13.63 -14.62
N HIS A 283 -12.57 -12.81 -14.01
CA HIS A 283 -13.95 -12.67 -14.47
C HIS A 283 -14.02 -12.16 -15.92
N PHE A 284 -13.19 -11.18 -16.27
CA PHE A 284 -13.14 -10.62 -17.62
C PHE A 284 -12.52 -11.60 -18.62
N GLU A 285 -11.47 -12.33 -18.25
CA GLU A 285 -10.90 -13.40 -19.08
C GLU A 285 -11.93 -14.50 -19.39
N LYS A 286 -12.66 -14.98 -18.36
CA LYS A 286 -13.76 -15.96 -18.53
C LYS A 286 -14.97 -15.38 -19.25
N SER A 287 -14.99 -14.08 -19.51
CA SER A 287 -15.99 -13.40 -20.34
C SER A 287 -15.53 -13.17 -21.77
N GLY A 288 -14.34 -13.67 -22.14
CA GLY A 288 -13.83 -13.67 -23.51
C GLY A 288 -12.86 -12.53 -23.81
N TRP A 289 -12.42 -11.76 -22.81
CA TRP A 289 -11.38 -10.74 -23.03
C TRP A 289 -10.00 -11.40 -23.04
N LYS A 290 -9.11 -10.90 -23.90
CA LYS A 290 -7.70 -11.33 -23.91
C LYS A 290 -6.99 -10.79 -22.66
N GLU A 291 -6.02 -11.51 -22.13
CA GLU A 291 -5.21 -11.09 -20.97
C GLU A 291 -4.64 -9.67 -21.16
N THR A 292 -3.95 -9.42 -22.27
CA THR A 292 -3.39 -8.10 -22.61
C THR A 292 -4.45 -7.00 -22.70
N GLN A 293 -5.67 -7.32 -23.12
CA GLN A 293 -6.80 -6.39 -23.15
C GLN A 293 -7.27 -6.03 -21.73
N VAL A 294 -7.29 -6.98 -20.79
CA VAL A 294 -7.62 -6.70 -19.38
C VAL A 294 -6.55 -5.80 -18.78
N VAL A 295 -5.27 -6.16 -18.94
CA VAL A 295 -4.10 -5.44 -18.40
C VAL A 295 -4.10 -3.98 -18.85
N ILE A 296 -4.14 -3.72 -20.17
CA ILE A 296 -4.10 -2.35 -20.70
C ILE A 296 -5.30 -1.53 -20.23
N ARG A 297 -6.50 -2.12 -20.17
CA ARG A 297 -7.70 -1.40 -19.68
C ARG A 297 -7.58 -1.03 -18.21
N PHE A 298 -7.02 -1.92 -17.39
CA PHE A 298 -6.79 -1.65 -15.98
C PHE A 298 -5.75 -0.54 -15.80
N TRP A 299 -4.70 -0.50 -16.63
CA TRP A 299 -3.75 0.61 -16.63
C TRP A 299 -4.41 1.95 -16.99
N ILE A 300 -5.27 1.98 -18.01
CA ILE A 300 -6.01 3.20 -18.39
C ILE A 300 -6.89 3.66 -17.22
N ILE A 301 -7.62 2.74 -16.58
CA ILE A 301 -8.47 3.06 -15.43
C ILE A 301 -7.61 3.61 -14.26
N THR A 302 -6.50 2.95 -13.92
CA THR A 302 -5.60 3.44 -12.87
C THR A 302 -5.03 4.81 -13.19
N MET A 303 -4.66 5.08 -14.45
CA MET A 303 -4.19 6.39 -14.87
C MET A 303 -5.25 7.48 -14.63
N LEU A 304 -6.50 7.22 -15.02
CA LEU A 304 -7.62 8.14 -14.77
C LEU A 304 -7.87 8.35 -13.28
N LEU A 305 -7.82 7.28 -12.48
CA LEU A 305 -7.98 7.35 -11.02
C LEU A 305 -6.82 8.12 -10.35
N CYS A 306 -5.59 8.00 -10.85
CA CYS A 306 -4.44 8.78 -10.38
C CYS A 306 -4.62 10.27 -10.72
N LEU A 307 -5.10 10.61 -11.92
CA LEU A 307 -5.42 11.99 -12.29
C LEU A 307 -6.53 12.57 -11.41
N LEU A 308 -7.57 11.77 -11.13
CA LEU A 308 -8.62 12.16 -10.19
C LEU A 308 -8.06 12.37 -8.78
N GLY A 309 -7.21 11.47 -8.30
CA GLY A 309 -6.52 11.60 -7.01
C GLY A 309 -5.67 12.86 -6.94
N LEU A 310 -4.84 13.13 -7.95
CA LEU A 310 -4.01 14.33 -8.02
C LEU A 310 -4.83 15.62 -8.12
N SER A 311 -6.04 15.58 -8.70
CA SER A 311 -6.94 16.75 -8.71
C SER A 311 -7.32 17.22 -7.29
N THR A 312 -7.30 16.31 -6.30
CA THR A 312 -7.55 16.64 -4.88
C THR A 312 -6.48 17.55 -4.28
N LEU A 313 -5.31 17.69 -4.92
CA LEU A 313 -4.28 18.67 -4.50
C LEU A 313 -4.83 20.10 -4.53
N LYS A 314 -5.70 20.42 -5.48
CA LYS A 314 -6.23 21.78 -5.69
C LYS A 314 -7.70 21.94 -5.34
N LEU A 315 -8.47 20.85 -5.43
CA LEU A 315 -9.92 20.82 -5.23
C LEU A 315 -10.34 20.46 -3.80
N ARG A 316 -9.42 20.50 -2.83
CA ARG A 316 -9.80 20.58 -1.43
C ARG A 316 -10.42 21.93 -1.16
#